data_AF-W5D703-F1
#
_entry.id   AF-W5D703-F1
#
_cell.length_a   1.000
_cell.length_b   1.000
_cell.length_c   1.000
_cell.angle_alpha   90.00
_cell.angle_beta   90.00
_cell.angle_gamma   90.00
#
_symmetry.space_group_name_H-M   'P 1'
#
loop_
_entity.id
_entity.type
_entity.pdbx_description
1 polymer ?
#
loop_
_entity_poly.entity_id
_entity_poly.type
_entity_poly.pdbx_seq_one_letter_code
_entity_poly.pdbx_strand_id
1 'polypeptide(L)'
;MGRTTMLLMALALALTAVAHATPPALRRSRFLADKTPPPLSYYDCVRKPPSVCLEPGSPGNTCCKGTCTNTLSSVEHCGNCNRKCKYGDTCCDGKCVDLLKDKKNCGECSNQCANSVKCEFGMCDYAG
;
A
#
# COMPACT_ATOMS: atom_id res chain seq x y z
N MET A 1 -88.15 29.90 15.94
CA MET A 1 -87.40 30.37 17.14
C MET A 1 -86.05 29.66 17.11
N GLY A 2 -84.91 30.29 16.84
CA GLY A 2 -84.42 31.55 17.40
C GLY A 2 -83.55 31.21 18.61
N ARG A 3 -82.31 31.76 18.65
CA ARG A 3 -81.21 31.56 19.62
C ARG A 3 -80.19 30.53 19.12
N THR A 4 -78.88 30.79 19.05
CA THR A 4 -78.07 31.65 19.92
C THR A 4 -76.65 31.79 19.34
N THR A 5 -76.12 33.03 19.44
CA THR A 5 -74.74 33.40 19.82
C THR A 5 -73.57 33.07 18.89
N MET A 6 -73.09 34.14 18.25
CA MET A 6 -71.69 34.55 18.18
C MET A 6 -70.76 33.84 19.16
N LEU A 7 -69.64 33.30 18.67
CA LEU A 7 -68.36 33.33 19.37
C LEU A 7 -67.25 33.39 18.31
N LEU A 8 -66.74 34.62 18.13
CA LEU A 8 -65.51 34.92 17.43
C LEU A 8 -64.36 34.19 18.13
N MET A 9 -63.78 33.20 17.47
CA MET A 9 -62.48 32.63 17.86
C MET A 9 -61.45 33.08 16.83
N ALA A 10 -60.89 34.27 17.06
CA ALA A 10 -59.72 34.74 16.35
C ALA A 10 -58.51 33.90 16.81
N LEU A 11 -58.20 32.82 16.09
CA LEU A 11 -56.92 32.13 16.26
C LEU A 11 -55.83 32.97 15.60
N ALA A 12 -55.15 33.78 16.41
CA ALA A 12 -53.90 34.42 16.01
C ALA A 12 -52.83 33.33 15.83
N LEU A 13 -52.47 33.03 14.57
CA LEU A 13 -51.28 32.25 14.26
C LEU A 13 -50.04 33.07 14.63
N ALA A 14 -49.51 32.85 15.83
CA ALA A 14 -48.17 33.32 16.18
C ALA A 14 -47.14 32.50 15.39
N LEU A 15 -46.67 33.05 14.26
CA LEU A 15 -45.47 32.54 13.59
C LEU A 15 -44.27 32.80 14.48
N THR A 16 -43.88 31.80 15.27
CA THR A 16 -42.60 31.82 15.97
C THR A 16 -41.50 31.64 14.93
N ALA A 17 -40.79 32.73 14.63
CA ALA A 17 -39.59 32.68 13.82
C ALA A 17 -38.53 31.90 14.60
N VAL A 18 -38.33 30.63 14.24
CA VAL A 18 -37.23 29.81 14.77
C VAL A 18 -35.94 30.39 14.19
N ALA A 19 -35.22 31.13 15.02
CA ALA A 19 -33.86 31.55 14.73
C ALA A 19 -32.98 30.29 14.64
N HIS A 20 -32.74 29.82 13.42
CA HIS A 20 -31.76 28.78 13.17
C HIS A 20 -30.38 29.35 13.49
N ALA A 21 -29.86 28.99 14.66
CA ALA A 21 -28.45 29.21 14.97
C ALA A 21 -27.62 28.46 13.93
N THR A 22 -26.90 29.20 13.09
CA THR A 22 -25.90 28.62 12.20
C THR A 22 -24.81 28.01 13.07
N PRO A 23 -24.55 26.68 12.98
CA PRO A 23 -23.48 26.08 13.75
C PRO A 23 -22.16 26.76 13.36
N PRO A 24 -21.25 27.00 14.32
CA PRO A 24 -19.96 27.60 14.01
C PRO A 24 -19.27 26.71 12.97
N ALA A 25 -18.75 27.33 11.92
CA ALA A 25 -17.95 26.63 10.92
C ALA A 25 -16.79 25.94 11.66
N LEU A 26 -16.90 24.62 11.84
CA LEU A 26 -15.82 23.79 12.35
C LEU A 26 -14.60 24.17 11.53
N ARG A 27 -13.53 24.64 12.20
CA ARG A 27 -12.24 24.89 11.55
C ARG A 27 -11.85 23.61 10.85
N ARG A 28 -12.08 23.57 9.54
CA ARG A 28 -11.68 22.46 8.68
C ARG A 28 -10.16 22.47 8.70
N SER A 29 -9.60 21.69 9.61
CA SER A 29 -8.17 21.50 9.70
C SER A 29 -7.75 20.99 8.33
N ARG A 30 -7.02 21.83 7.60
CA ARG A 30 -6.56 21.62 6.23
C ARG A 30 -5.49 20.53 6.12
N PHE A 31 -5.52 19.55 7.02
CA PHE A 31 -4.96 18.23 6.76
C PHE A 31 -5.81 17.59 5.67
N LEU A 32 -5.61 18.06 4.43
CA LEU A 32 -5.76 17.18 3.29
C LEU A 32 -4.90 15.96 3.64
N ALA A 33 -5.55 14.81 3.81
CA ALA A 33 -4.85 13.54 3.70
C ALA A 33 -4.31 13.51 2.27
N ASP A 34 -3.11 14.05 2.11
CA ASP A 34 -2.45 14.11 0.83
C ASP A 34 -2.25 12.67 0.39
N LYS A 35 -2.92 12.29 -0.71
CA LYS A 35 -2.83 10.94 -1.27
C LYS A 35 -1.52 10.74 -2.03
N THR A 36 -0.66 11.77 -2.10
CA THR A 36 0.64 11.62 -2.70
C THR A 36 1.51 10.69 -1.84
N PRO A 37 2.19 9.71 -2.46
CA PRO A 37 3.17 8.91 -1.75
C PRO A 37 4.24 9.84 -1.16
N PRO A 38 4.71 9.59 0.08
CA PRO A 38 5.81 10.34 0.64
C PRO A 38 7.07 10.17 -0.23
N PRO A 39 7.97 11.17 -0.26
CA PRO A 39 9.22 11.05 -1.01
C PRO A 39 10.09 9.92 -0.45
N LEU A 40 10.98 9.32 -1.26
CA LEU A 40 11.85 8.22 -0.81
C LEU A 40 12.72 8.56 0.42
N SER A 41 13.09 9.84 0.59
CA SER A 41 13.81 10.33 1.77
C SER A 41 13.03 10.18 3.08
N TYR A 42 11.71 10.03 3.02
CA TYR A 42 10.88 9.73 4.18
C TYR A 42 11.26 8.39 4.82
N TYR A 43 11.72 7.42 4.01
CA TYR A 43 12.14 6.09 4.45
C TYR A 43 13.65 6.00 4.75
N ASP A 44 14.34 7.13 4.98
CA ASP A 44 15.74 7.15 5.42
C ASP A 44 15.87 6.48 6.79
N CYS A 45 16.44 5.28 6.80
CA CYS A 45 16.64 4.46 7.99
C CYS A 45 18.03 4.64 8.63
N VAL A 46 18.81 5.66 8.21
CA VAL A 46 19.97 6.14 8.98
C VAL A 46 19.50 7.04 10.12
N ARG A 47 18.57 7.95 9.81
CA ARG A 47 18.10 8.98 10.76
C ARG A 47 16.86 8.56 11.52
N LYS A 48 16.04 7.69 10.92
CA LYS A 48 14.85 7.12 11.55
C LYS A 48 15.11 5.68 12.01
N PRO A 49 14.36 5.17 13.00
CA PRO A 49 14.48 3.78 13.41
C PRO A 49 14.21 2.82 12.22
N PRO A 50 14.82 1.62 12.19
CA PRO A 50 14.64 0.65 11.11
C PRO A 50 13.18 0.23 10.86
N SER A 51 12.28 0.43 11.83
CA SER A 51 10.85 0.21 11.69
C SER A 51 10.20 1.05 10.59
N VAL A 52 10.80 2.17 10.16
CA VAL A 52 10.32 2.96 9.02
C VAL A 52 10.24 2.13 7.74
N CYS A 53 11.10 1.11 7.60
CA CYS A 53 11.09 0.21 6.46
C CYS A 53 9.86 -0.72 6.42
N LEU A 54 9.16 -0.88 7.54
CA LEU A 54 7.93 -1.68 7.63
C LEU A 54 6.68 -0.86 7.27
N GLU A 55 6.80 0.46 7.10
CA GLU A 55 5.68 1.31 6.73
C GLU A 55 5.22 1.05 5.27
N PRO A 56 3.92 1.17 4.98
CA PRO A 56 3.40 1.05 3.63
C PRO A 56 4.11 1.99 2.66
N GLY A 57 4.44 1.49 1.47
CA GLY A 57 5.14 2.26 0.42
C GLY A 57 6.66 2.28 0.57
N SER A 58 7.23 1.73 1.65
CA SER A 58 8.67 1.54 1.77
C SER A 58 9.19 0.64 0.63
N PRO A 59 10.37 0.90 0.04
CA PRO A 59 10.97 0.05 -0.98
C PRO A 59 11.35 -1.36 -0.49
N GLY A 60 11.32 -1.59 0.81
CA GLY A 60 11.33 -2.93 1.39
C GLY A 60 11.46 -2.89 2.90
N ASN A 61 11.44 -4.07 3.53
CA ASN A 61 11.31 -4.21 4.98
C ASN A 61 12.64 -4.15 5.74
N THR A 62 13.78 -4.16 5.05
CA THR A 62 15.10 -4.28 5.67
C THR A 62 15.91 -3.01 5.44
N CYS A 63 16.43 -2.42 6.51
CA CYS A 63 17.35 -1.30 6.40
C CYS A 63 18.76 -1.79 6.03
N CYS A 64 19.23 -1.48 4.83
CA CYS A 64 20.58 -1.77 4.39
C CYS A 64 21.32 -0.48 4.04
N LYS A 65 22.38 -0.17 4.78
CA LYS A 65 23.20 1.05 4.57
C LYS A 65 22.37 2.35 4.49
N GLY A 66 21.29 2.44 5.27
CA GLY A 66 20.47 3.64 5.32
C GLY A 66 19.31 3.70 4.32
N THR A 67 19.17 2.69 3.46
CA THR A 67 18.05 2.59 2.53
C THR A 67 17.24 1.34 2.84
N CYS A 68 15.92 1.48 2.88
CA CYS A 68 15.01 0.35 2.98
C CYS A 68 15.03 -0.44 1.66
N THR A 69 15.23 -1.75 1.73
CA THR A 69 15.28 -2.63 0.56
C THR A 69 14.60 -3.96 0.87
N ASN A 70 14.11 -4.63 -0.18
CA ASN A 70 13.51 -5.94 -0.05
C ASN A 70 14.58 -7.00 -0.32
N THR A 71 15.05 -7.66 0.74
CA THR A 71 16.07 -8.71 0.63
C THR A 71 15.56 -9.97 -0.09
N LEU A 72 14.25 -10.12 -0.28
CA LEU A 72 13.68 -11.28 -0.97
C LEU A 72 13.75 -11.17 -2.50
N SER A 73 13.87 -9.95 -3.04
CA SER A 73 13.85 -9.70 -4.48
C SER A 73 14.97 -8.78 -4.98
N SER A 74 15.71 -8.12 -4.08
CA SER A 74 16.82 -7.24 -4.47
C SER A 74 18.05 -8.04 -4.88
N VAL A 75 18.47 -7.88 -6.13
CA VAL A 75 19.70 -8.47 -6.67
C VAL A 75 20.95 -8.00 -5.91
N GLU A 76 20.94 -6.79 -5.35
CA GLU A 76 22.07 -6.23 -4.57
C GLU A 76 22.08 -6.65 -3.10
N HIS A 77 20.94 -7.12 -2.57
CA HIS A 77 20.74 -7.44 -1.16
C HIS A 77 20.03 -8.79 -0.94
N CYS A 78 20.33 -9.79 -1.77
CA CYS A 78 19.56 -11.01 -1.84
C CYS A 78 19.76 -11.92 -0.60
N GLY A 79 18.73 -12.04 0.22
CA GLY A 79 18.70 -12.77 1.49
C GLY A 79 19.39 -12.06 2.65
N ASN A 80 20.28 -11.10 2.38
CA ASN A 80 20.93 -10.27 3.39
C ASN A 80 21.52 -8.99 2.76
N CYS A 81 21.79 -7.96 3.56
CA CYS A 81 22.40 -6.73 3.10
C CYS A 81 23.76 -6.97 2.43
N ASN A 82 23.96 -6.35 1.26
CA ASN A 82 25.19 -6.44 0.46
C ASN A 82 25.52 -7.84 -0.04
N ARG A 83 24.54 -8.75 -0.06
CA ARG A 83 24.66 -10.06 -0.69
C ARG A 83 24.19 -9.96 -2.14
N LYS A 84 25.06 -9.42 -3.00
CA LYS A 84 24.77 -9.28 -4.43
C LYS A 84 24.77 -10.65 -5.11
N CYS A 85 23.79 -10.89 -5.98
CA CYS A 85 23.80 -12.06 -6.85
C CYS A 85 24.86 -11.96 -7.95
N LYS A 86 25.26 -13.11 -8.50
CA LYS A 86 26.21 -13.13 -9.62
C LYS A 86 25.55 -12.52 -10.85
N TYR A 87 26.37 -12.09 -11.81
CA TYR A 87 25.86 -11.61 -13.08
C TYR A 87 25.03 -12.70 -13.76
N GLY A 88 23.80 -12.35 -14.17
CA GLY A 88 22.83 -13.28 -14.78
C GLY A 88 21.90 -13.97 -13.80
N ASP A 89 22.19 -13.97 -12.50
CA ASP A 89 21.30 -14.52 -11.48
C ASP A 89 20.23 -13.50 -11.06
N THR A 90 19.04 -13.99 -10.75
CA THR A 90 17.93 -13.22 -10.18
C THR A 90 17.77 -13.55 -8.70
N CYS A 91 17.33 -12.58 -7.89
CA CYS A 91 16.97 -12.86 -6.50
C CYS A 91 15.52 -13.36 -6.42
N CYS A 92 15.35 -14.64 -6.09
CA CYS A 92 14.06 -15.28 -5.84
C CYS A 92 13.99 -15.74 -4.38
N ASP A 93 13.04 -15.21 -3.62
CA ASP A 93 12.83 -15.53 -2.20
C ASP A 93 14.11 -15.48 -1.35
N GLY A 94 14.94 -14.47 -1.59
CA GLY A 94 16.20 -14.25 -0.88
C GLY A 94 17.34 -15.18 -1.30
N LYS A 95 17.19 -15.90 -2.40
CA LYS A 95 18.22 -16.75 -3.00
C LYS A 95 18.56 -16.28 -4.40
N CYS A 96 19.84 -16.26 -4.71
CA CYS A 96 20.29 -16.01 -6.08
C CYS A 96 20.08 -17.29 -6.90
N VAL A 97 19.37 -17.15 -8.00
CA VAL A 97 18.91 -18.25 -8.84
C VAL A 97 19.19 -17.94 -10.31
N ASP A 98 19.75 -18.91 -11.02
CA ASP A 98 19.90 -18.87 -12.47
C ASP A 98 18.57 -19.31 -13.12
N LEU A 99 17.80 -18.33 -13.59
CA LEU A 99 16.49 -18.58 -14.22
C LEU A 99 16.59 -19.39 -15.51
N LEU A 100 17.79 -19.54 -16.11
CA LEU A 100 17.98 -20.28 -17.35
C LEU A 100 18.08 -21.79 -17.14
N LYS A 101 18.35 -22.23 -15.90
CA LYS A 101 18.67 -23.63 -15.57
C LYS A 101 17.97 -24.13 -14.31
N ASP A 102 17.53 -23.25 -13.42
CA ASP A 102 16.87 -23.65 -12.19
C ASP A 102 15.46 -24.17 -12.48
N LYS A 103 15.27 -25.47 -12.30
CA LYS A 103 14.01 -26.16 -12.53
C LYS A 103 12.82 -25.58 -11.74
N LYS A 104 13.06 -25.00 -10.56
CA LYS A 104 12.01 -24.47 -9.68
C LYS A 104 11.69 -22.99 -9.98
N ASN A 105 12.49 -22.34 -10.81
CA ASN A 105 12.40 -20.91 -11.11
C ASN A 105 12.70 -20.66 -12.61
N CYS A 106 12.17 -21.51 -13.49
CA CYS A 106 12.56 -21.50 -14.89
C CYS A 106 11.95 -20.29 -15.60
N GLY A 107 12.77 -19.39 -16.13
CA GLY A 107 12.34 -18.14 -16.79
C GLY A 107 11.85 -17.05 -15.82
N GLU A 108 11.24 -17.42 -14.69
CA GLU A 108 10.82 -16.50 -13.63
C GLU A 108 10.81 -17.20 -12.25
N CYS A 109 10.83 -16.40 -11.17
CA CYS A 109 10.80 -16.93 -9.81
C CYS A 109 9.53 -17.77 -9.56
N SER A 110 9.68 -18.90 -8.88
CA SER A 110 8.60 -19.84 -8.55
C SER A 110 7.90 -20.51 -9.75
N ASN A 111 8.43 -20.38 -10.97
CA ASN A 111 7.94 -21.14 -12.13
C ASN A 111 8.62 -22.51 -12.20
N GLN A 112 8.01 -23.50 -11.54
CA GLN A 112 8.56 -24.85 -11.49
C GLN A 112 8.15 -25.68 -12.70
N CYS A 113 9.13 -26.26 -13.40
CA CYS A 113 8.87 -27.26 -14.44
C CYS A 113 8.36 -28.58 -13.85
N ALA A 114 7.54 -29.28 -14.64
CA ALA A 114 7.00 -30.59 -14.29
C ALA A 114 8.10 -31.61 -13.91
N ASN A 115 7.70 -32.67 -13.20
CA ASN A 115 8.63 -33.75 -12.85
C ASN A 115 9.29 -34.32 -14.11
N SER A 116 10.59 -34.62 -14.01
CA SER A 116 11.46 -35.05 -15.12
C SER A 116 11.69 -34.06 -16.28
N VAL A 117 10.99 -32.92 -16.34
CA VAL A 117 11.30 -31.83 -17.28
C VAL A 117 12.49 -31.01 -16.80
N LYS A 118 13.41 -30.67 -17.72
CA LYS A 118 14.55 -29.80 -17.46
C LYS A 118 14.18 -28.33 -17.72
N CYS A 119 14.89 -27.42 -17.08
CA CYS A 119 14.88 -26.02 -17.46
C CYS A 119 16.09 -25.76 -18.34
N GLU A 120 15.87 -25.27 -19.56
CA GLU A 120 16.93 -24.91 -20.48
C GLU A 120 16.59 -23.61 -21.20
N PHE A 121 17.55 -22.69 -21.25
CA PHE A 121 17.39 -21.33 -21.81
C PHE A 121 16.20 -20.56 -21.23
N GLY A 122 15.81 -20.85 -19.99
CA GLY A 122 14.69 -20.20 -19.30
C GLY A 122 13.31 -20.73 -19.72
N MET A 123 13.27 -21.90 -20.36
CA MET A 123 12.05 -22.58 -20.74
C MET A 123 12.05 -24.01 -20.20
N CYS A 124 10.88 -24.47 -19.75
CA CYS A 124 10.71 -25.88 -19.42
C CYS A 124 10.75 -26.68 -20.72
N ASP A 125 11.76 -27.54 -20.83
CA ASP A 125 11.97 -28.36 -22.01
C ASP A 125 10.75 -29.26 -22.26
N TYR A 126 10.16 -29.12 -23.43
CA TYR A 126 9.02 -29.92 -23.86
C TYR A 126 9.44 -31.02 -24.83
N ALA A 127 10.70 -31.02 -25.29
CA ALA A 127 11.19 -31.92 -26.32
C ALA A 127 11.92 -33.16 -25.75
N GLY A 128 12.58 -33.05 -24.59
CA GLY A 128 13.13 -34.20 -23.84
C GLY A 128 14.40 -34.81 -24.41
#